data_AF-A0A936CK23-F1
#
_entry.id   AF-A0A936CK23-F1
#
_cell.length_a   1.000
_cell.length_b   1.000
_cell.length_c   1.000
_cell.angle_alpha   90.00
_cell.angle_beta   90.00
_cell.angle_gamma   90.00
#
_symmetry.space_group_name_H-M   'P 1'
#
loop_
_entity.id
_entity.type
_entity.pdbx_description
1 polymer ?
#
loop_
_entity_poly.entity_id
_entity_poly.type
_entity_poly.pdbx_seq_one_letter_code
_entity_poly.pdbx_strand_id
1 'polypeptide(L)'
;MVNTASRVFHLGGGTLDYEKPYKLYLNFRNNITTIFKNIPWYKLIYILPIRTVLDIVIALKYILTGKILHGWYIIEAYIFSIISTPFLIHKKEKTYALIQRNKLGYWNNVGLLRSSIIAQYFLFGNKTVRKINPTNFVR
;
A
#
# COMPACT_ATOMS: atom_id res chain seq x y z
N MET A 1 -8.87 17.20 -4.98
CA MET A 1 -9.16 18.38 -4.15
C MET A 1 -10.10 17.95 -3.04
N VAL A 2 -9.72 18.14 -1.77
CA VAL A 2 -10.64 17.97 -0.64
C VAL A 2 -11.32 19.33 -0.44
N ASN A 3 -12.65 19.37 -0.53
CA ASN A 3 -13.41 20.59 -0.26
C ASN A 3 -13.66 20.70 1.25
N THR A 4 -12.93 21.60 1.92
CA THR A 4 -13.04 21.80 3.38
C THR A 4 -14.35 22.42 3.82
N ALA A 5 -15.15 22.98 2.90
CA ALA A 5 -16.49 23.48 3.19
C ALA A 5 -17.55 22.37 3.19
N SER A 6 -17.25 21.21 2.59
CA SER A 6 -18.16 20.06 2.60
C SER A 6 -18.03 19.27 3.89
N ARG A 7 -19.16 19.02 4.57
CA ARG A 7 -19.24 18.13 5.73
C ARG A 7 -19.92 16.83 5.28
N VAL A 8 -19.17 15.74 5.35
CA VAL A 8 -19.68 14.39 5.11
C VAL A 8 -19.64 13.63 6.42
N PHE A 9 -20.80 13.21 6.92
CA PHE A 9 -20.87 12.31 8.05
C PHE A 9 -20.56 10.90 7.57
N HIS A 10 -19.43 10.38 8.00
CA HIS A 10 -19.04 9.00 7.73
C HIS A 10 -19.18 8.20 9.03
N LEU A 11 -19.90 7.07 8.97
CA LEU A 11 -20.09 6.17 10.12
C LEU A 11 -18.78 5.49 10.58
N GLY A 12 -17.64 5.83 9.98
CA GLY A 12 -16.36 5.21 10.27
C GLY A 12 -16.27 3.78 9.71
N GLY A 13 -15.25 3.07 10.19
CA GLY A 13 -14.91 1.73 9.72
C GLY A 13 -15.83 0.64 10.27
N GLY A 14 -17.04 0.50 9.69
CA GLY A 14 -17.87 -0.72 9.76
C GLY A 14 -17.22 -1.88 9.00
N THR A 15 -15.94 -2.12 9.27
CA THR A 15 -15.12 -3.15 8.64
C THR A 15 -15.02 -4.34 9.58
N LEU A 16 -14.74 -5.54 9.04
CA LEU A 16 -14.51 -6.76 9.83
C LEU A 16 -13.60 -6.46 11.04
N ASP A 17 -13.85 -7.09 12.18
CA ASP A 17 -13.03 -6.88 13.38
C ASP A 17 -11.54 -7.19 13.10
N TYR A 18 -10.62 -6.42 13.69
CA TYR A 18 -9.17 -6.59 13.53
C TYR A 18 -8.69 -7.99 13.92
N GLU A 19 -9.40 -8.65 14.83
CA GLU A 19 -9.07 -10.00 15.26
C GLU A 19 -9.47 -11.09 14.27
N LYS A 20 -10.32 -10.80 13.27
CA LYS A 20 -10.80 -11.82 12.33
C LYS A 20 -9.67 -12.24 11.39
N PRO A 21 -9.29 -13.54 11.37
CA PRO A 21 -8.18 -14.04 10.54
C PRO A 21 -8.35 -13.73 9.05
N TYR A 22 -9.58 -13.82 8.54
CA TYR A 22 -9.88 -13.53 7.12
C TYR A 22 -9.64 -12.07 6.73
N LYS A 23 -9.81 -11.12 7.65
CA LYS A 23 -9.46 -9.71 7.39
C LYS A 23 -7.98 -9.55 7.12
N LEU A 24 -7.14 -10.32 7.82
CA LEU A 24 -5.71 -10.34 7.63
C LEU A 24 -5.38 -10.78 6.19
N TYR A 25 -5.96 -11.88 5.73
CA TYR A 25 -5.85 -12.31 4.33
C TYR A 25 -6.21 -11.18 3.35
N LEU A 26 -7.37 -10.56 3.52
CA LEU A 26 -7.82 -9.47 2.65
C LEU A 26 -6.83 -8.30 2.63
N ASN A 27 -6.30 -7.91 3.79
CA ASN A 27 -5.35 -6.81 3.92
C ASN A 27 -4.02 -7.12 3.21
N PHE A 28 -3.41 -8.28 3.46
CA PHE A 28 -2.14 -8.66 2.83
C PHE A 28 -2.31 -8.82 1.32
N ARG A 29 -3.36 -9.53 0.87
CA ARG A 29 -3.66 -9.72 -0.55
C ARG A 29 -3.86 -8.38 -1.26
N ASN A 30 -4.65 -7.48 -0.68
CA ASN A 30 -4.93 -6.17 -1.27
C ASN A 30 -3.67 -5.29 -1.29
N ASN A 31 -2.83 -5.37 -0.26
CA ASN A 31 -1.57 -4.62 -0.19
C ASN A 31 -0.60 -5.04 -1.29
N ILE A 32 -0.32 -6.35 -1.41
CA ILE A 32 0.57 -6.90 -2.46
C ILE A 32 0.04 -6.55 -3.85
N THR A 33 -1.27 -6.74 -4.07
CA THR A 33 -1.93 -6.39 -5.34
C THR A 33 -1.79 -4.90 -5.66
N THR A 34 -1.91 -4.02 -4.67
CA THR A 34 -1.77 -2.56 -4.84
C THR A 34 -0.34 -2.19 -5.18
N ILE A 35 0.65 -2.75 -4.49
CA ILE A 35 2.08 -2.57 -4.79
C ILE A 35 2.36 -2.97 -6.23
N PHE A 36 1.94 -4.18 -6.61
CA PHE A 36 2.19 -4.73 -7.94
C PHE A 36 1.63 -3.86 -9.07
N LYS A 37 0.40 -3.35 -8.91
CA LYS A 37 -0.28 -2.53 -9.93
C LYS A 37 0.31 -1.14 -10.07
N ASN A 38 0.67 -0.49 -8.97
CA ASN A 38 0.96 0.95 -8.95
C ASN A 38 2.46 1.27 -9.01
N ILE A 39 3.34 0.33 -8.68
CA ILE A 39 4.78 0.55 -8.70
C ILE A 39 5.36 0.14 -10.07
N PRO A 40 6.29 0.92 -10.65
CA PRO A 40 6.94 0.54 -11.90
C PRO A 40 7.78 -0.74 -11.74
N TRP A 41 7.89 -1.53 -12.81
CA TRP A 41 8.46 -2.89 -12.77
C TRP A 41 9.87 -2.94 -12.17
N TYR A 42 10.74 -1.97 -12.50
CA TYR A 42 12.12 -1.92 -12.03
C TYR A 42 12.22 -1.66 -10.52
N LYS A 43 11.17 -1.13 -9.88
CA LYS A 43 11.12 -0.99 -8.43
C LYS A 43 10.59 -2.22 -7.72
N LEU A 44 9.77 -3.02 -8.41
CA LEU A 44 9.21 -4.24 -7.84
C LEU A 44 10.30 -5.27 -7.51
N ILE A 45 11.41 -5.29 -8.27
CA ILE A 45 12.53 -6.23 -8.07
C ILE A 45 13.14 -6.16 -6.67
N TYR A 46 13.11 -4.99 -6.01
CA TYR A 46 13.63 -4.82 -4.66
C TYR A 46 12.52 -4.57 -3.63
N ILE A 47 11.40 -3.94 -4.00
CA ILE A 47 10.29 -3.68 -3.07
C ILE A 47 9.57 -4.98 -2.67
N LEU A 48 9.27 -5.86 -3.64
CA LEU A 48 8.54 -7.10 -3.34
C LEU A 48 9.34 -8.04 -2.43
N PRO A 49 10.64 -8.33 -2.67
CA PRO A 49 11.39 -9.20 -1.77
C PRO A 49 11.48 -8.66 -0.34
N ILE A 50 11.76 -7.37 -0.15
CA ILE A 50 11.80 -6.74 1.17
C ILE A 50 10.44 -6.88 1.86
N ARG A 51 9.36 -6.60 1.12
CA ARG A 51 7.99 -6.73 1.63
C ARG A 51 7.67 -8.17 2.04
N THR A 52 8.04 -9.14 1.22
CA THR A 52 7.85 -10.57 1.50
C THR A 52 8.58 -11.00 2.76
N VAL A 53 9.83 -10.60 2.97
CA VAL A 53 10.57 -10.93 4.19
C VAL A 53 9.87 -10.36 5.43
N LEU A 54 9.45 -9.08 5.39
CA LEU A 54 8.74 -8.45 6.50
C LEU A 54 7.41 -9.15 6.80
N ASP A 55 6.66 -9.53 5.77
CA ASP A 55 5.36 -10.18 5.92
C ASP A 55 5.50 -11.64 6.40
N ILE A 56 6.57 -12.34 6.03
CA ILE A 56 6.94 -13.65 6.60
C ILE A 56 7.24 -13.52 8.10
N VAL A 57 7.99 -12.49 8.53
CA VAL A 57 8.24 -12.24 9.96
C VAL A 57 6.93 -12.03 10.72
N ILE A 58 5.96 -11.31 10.12
CA ILE A 58 4.63 -11.13 10.72
C ILE A 58 3.88 -12.47 10.79
N ALA A 59 3.91 -13.28 9.74
CA ALA A 59 3.28 -14.60 9.73
C ALA A 59 3.87 -15.53 10.81
N LEU A 60 5.20 -15.57 10.92
CA LEU A 60 5.91 -16.33 11.95
C LEU A 60 5.53 -15.84 13.35
N LYS A 61 5.47 -14.53 13.57
CA LYS A 61 5.01 -13.97 14.85
C LYS A 61 3.61 -14.48 15.22
N TYR A 62 2.68 -14.50 14.28
CA TYR A 62 1.33 -15.02 14.55
C TYR A 62 1.35 -16.51 14.90
N ILE A 63 2.11 -17.32 14.16
CA ILE A 63 2.24 -18.76 14.43
C ILE A 63 2.85 -19.01 15.82
N LEU A 64 3.95 -18.34 16.15
CA LEU A 64 4.65 -18.48 17.43
C LEU A 64 3.83 -17.97 18.63
N THR A 65 2.84 -17.11 18.40
CA THR A 65 1.92 -16.61 19.44
C THR A 65 0.61 -17.43 19.52
N GLY A 66 0.57 -18.62 18.89
CA GLY A 66 -0.58 -19.53 18.91
C GLY A 66 -1.71 -19.15 17.94
N LYS A 67 -1.56 -18.06 17.19
CA LYS A 67 -2.52 -17.57 16.18
C LYS A 67 -2.21 -18.18 14.80
N ILE A 68 -2.23 -19.52 14.73
CA ILE A 68 -1.83 -20.27 13.52
C ILE A 68 -2.69 -19.89 12.30
N LEU A 69 -4.01 -19.76 12.47
CA LEU A 69 -4.91 -19.36 11.39
C LEU A 69 -4.55 -17.98 10.81
N HIS A 70 -4.17 -17.02 11.66
CA HIS A 70 -3.72 -15.70 11.18
C HIS A 70 -2.46 -15.82 10.33
N GLY A 71 -1.45 -16.57 10.78
CA GLY A 71 -0.24 -16.83 10.01
C GLY A 71 -0.54 -17.50 8.67
N TRP A 72 -1.43 -18.51 8.67
CA TRP A 72 -1.86 -19.22 7.46
C TRP A 72 -2.50 -18.27 6.43
N TYR A 73 -3.40 -17.38 6.87
CA TYR A 73 -4.05 -16.42 5.97
C TYR A 73 -3.08 -15.42 5.32
N ILE A 74 -1.94 -15.14 5.94
CA ILE A 74 -0.87 -14.35 5.30
C ILE A 74 -0.23 -15.16 4.18
N ILE A 75 0.12 -16.43 4.45
CA ILE A 75 0.69 -17.34 3.44
C ILE A 75 -0.27 -17.52 2.27
N GLU A 76 -1.55 -17.73 2.54
CA GLU A 76 -2.62 -17.84 1.54
C GLU A 76 -2.71 -16.58 0.65
N ALA A 77 -2.55 -15.39 1.23
CA ALA A 77 -2.53 -14.14 0.48
C ALA A 77 -1.33 -14.08 -0.50
N TYR A 78 -0.18 -14.62 -0.12
CA TYR A 78 1.00 -14.73 -0.99
C TYR A 78 0.78 -15.74 -2.11
N ILE A 79 0.24 -16.92 -1.81
CA ILE A 79 -0.10 -17.94 -2.81
C ILE A 79 -1.06 -17.35 -3.85
N PHE A 80 -2.14 -16.68 -3.40
CA PHE A 80 -3.07 -15.99 -4.31
C PHE A 80 -2.35 -14.94 -5.16
N SER A 81 -1.45 -14.15 -4.57
CA SER A 81 -0.73 -13.10 -5.29
C SER A 81 0.16 -13.69 -6.40
N ILE A 82 0.82 -14.82 -6.15
CA ILE A 82 1.63 -15.54 -7.14
C ILE A 82 0.74 -16.07 -8.26
N ILE A 83 -0.34 -16.81 -7.93
CA ILE A 83 -1.26 -17.40 -8.91
C ILE A 83 -1.92 -16.32 -9.79
N SER A 84 -2.31 -15.19 -9.18
CA SER A 84 -2.95 -14.08 -9.89
C SER A 84 -1.99 -13.18 -10.67
N THR A 85 -0.67 -13.39 -10.56
CA THR A 85 0.34 -12.50 -11.17
C THR A 85 0.14 -12.29 -12.68
N PRO A 86 -0.07 -13.33 -13.52
CA PRO A 86 -0.29 -13.13 -14.96
C PRO A 86 -1.50 -12.24 -15.27
N PHE A 87 -2.61 -12.45 -14.56
CA PHE A 87 -3.81 -11.63 -14.67
C PHE A 87 -3.56 -10.18 -14.22
N LEU A 88 -2.79 -9.99 -13.14
CA LEU A 88 -2.43 -8.67 -12.65
C LEU A 88 -1.53 -7.91 -13.63
N ILE A 89 -0.61 -8.59 -14.31
CA ILE A 89 0.24 -8.01 -15.37
C ILE A 89 -0.63 -7.52 -16.52
N HIS A 90 -1.50 -8.39 -17.06
CA HIS A 90 -2.38 -8.02 -18.16
C HIS A 90 -3.29 -6.83 -17.80
N LYS A 91 -3.88 -6.87 -16.59
CA LYS A 91 -4.71 -5.77 -16.09
C LYS A 91 -3.94 -4.47 -15.93
N LYS A 92 -2.68 -4.55 -15.47
CA LYS A 92 -1.78 -3.41 -15.33
C LYS A 92 -1.53 -2.77 -16.70
N GLU A 93 -1.09 -3.55 -17.69
CA GLU A 93 -0.82 -3.06 -19.06
C GLU A 93 -2.02 -2.35 -19.67
N LYS A 94 -3.21 -2.96 -19.60
CA LYS A 94 -4.46 -2.34 -20.09
C LYS A 94 -4.75 -1.02 -19.39
N THR A 95 -4.54 -0.94 -18.08
CA THR A 95 -4.76 0.29 -17.30
C THR A 95 -3.76 1.37 -17.69
N TYR A 96 -2.48 1.03 -17.87
CA TYR A 96 -1.47 1.97 -18.35
C TYR A 96 -1.80 2.49 -19.76
N ALA A 97 -2.23 1.63 -20.68
CA ALA A 97 -2.65 2.05 -22.01
C ALA A 97 -3.81 3.07 -21.96
N LEU A 98 -4.80 2.83 -21.09
CA LEU A 98 -5.91 3.77 -20.87
C LEU A 98 -5.44 5.10 -20.27
N ILE A 99 -4.55 5.07 -19.28
CA ILE A 99 -3.98 6.29 -18.68
C ILE A 99 -3.25 7.11 -19.73
N GLN A 100 -2.42 6.47 -20.57
CA GLN A 100 -1.67 7.19 -21.60
C GLN A 100 -2.59 7.77 -22.68
N ARG A 101 -3.64 7.06 -23.08
CA ARG A 101 -4.64 7.55 -24.04
C ARG A 101 -5.43 8.75 -23.53
N ASN A 102 -5.74 8.79 -22.23
CA ASN A 102 -6.63 9.81 -21.63
C ASN A 102 -5.86 10.83 -20.78
N LYS A 103 -4.55 10.97 -20.99
CA LYS A 103 -3.69 11.86 -20.21
C LYS A 103 -4.02 13.31 -20.54
N LEU A 104 -4.57 14.05 -19.57
CA LEU A 104 -4.98 15.46 -19.72
C LEU A 104 -3.82 16.46 -19.67
N GLY A 105 -2.61 16.02 -19.33
CA GLY A 105 -1.44 16.90 -19.21
C GLY A 105 -0.21 16.19 -18.65
N TYR A 106 0.87 16.93 -18.45
CA TYR A 106 2.10 16.40 -17.87
C TYR A 106 1.92 16.01 -16.41
N TRP A 107 2.78 15.10 -15.94
CA TRP A 107 2.74 14.65 -14.55
C TRP A 107 3.17 15.81 -13.64
N ASN A 108 2.27 16.27 -12.79
CA ASN A 108 2.55 17.36 -11.86
C ASN A 108 3.08 16.80 -10.54
N ASN A 109 4.34 17.07 -10.25
CA ASN A 109 5.02 16.60 -9.06
C ASN A 109 5.06 17.61 -7.92
N VAL A 110 4.54 18.82 -8.15
CA VAL A 110 4.54 19.88 -7.15
C VAL A 110 3.81 19.39 -5.89
N GLY A 111 4.46 19.56 -4.74
CA GLY A 111 3.97 19.09 -3.45
C GLY A 111 4.29 17.63 -3.10
N LEU A 112 5.02 16.89 -3.94
CA LEU A 112 5.57 15.58 -3.55
C LEU A 112 6.69 15.75 -2.51
N LEU A 113 6.62 14.97 -1.43
CA LEU A 113 7.67 14.94 -0.43
C LEU A 113 8.88 14.15 -0.95
N ARG A 114 10.07 14.76 -0.95
CA ARG A 114 11.34 14.15 -1.37
C ARG A 114 11.92 13.19 -0.33
N SER A 115 11.52 13.33 0.93
CA SER A 115 11.96 12.49 2.05
C SER A 115 10.95 11.40 2.43
N SER A 116 11.36 10.40 3.21
CA SER A 116 10.46 9.37 3.74
C SER A 116 9.44 9.97 4.72
N ILE A 117 8.14 9.82 4.42
CA ILE A 117 7.05 10.22 5.32
C ILE A 117 7.10 9.46 6.66
N ILE A 118 7.56 8.21 6.63
CA ILE A 118 7.71 7.36 7.81
C ILE A 118 8.82 7.93 8.71
N ALA A 119 9.96 8.31 8.13
CA ALA A 119 11.04 8.93 8.89
C ALA A 119 10.61 10.29 9.47
N GLN A 120 9.90 11.11 8.69
CA GLN A 120 9.34 12.38 9.16
C GLN A 120 8.46 12.18 10.39
N TYR A 121 7.61 11.16 10.39
CA TYR A 121 6.71 10.89 11.50
C TYR A 121 7.42 10.26 12.72
N PHE A 122 8.14 9.17 12.52
CA PHE A 122 8.66 8.35 13.62
C PHE A 122 10.04 8.76 14.12
N LEU A 123 10.91 9.31 13.27
CA LEU A 123 12.26 9.74 13.66
C LEU A 123 12.31 11.23 13.96
N PHE A 124 11.64 12.05 13.15
CA PHE A 124 11.68 13.51 13.27
C PHE A 124 10.48 14.11 14.03
N GLY A 125 9.48 13.29 14.40
CA GLY A 125 8.33 13.73 15.20
C GLY A 125 7.35 14.68 14.48
N ASN A 126 7.47 14.82 13.16
CA ASN A 126 6.62 15.69 12.35
C ASN A 126 5.24 15.05 12.14
N LYS A 127 4.34 15.25 13.10
CA LYS A 127 2.97 14.70 13.08
C LYS A 127 2.01 15.38 12.09
N THR A 128 2.39 16.52 11.53
CA THR A 128 1.58 17.25 10.54
C THR A 128 2.46 17.74 9.38
N VAL A 129 1.89 17.83 8.18
CA VAL A 129 2.58 18.30 6.97
C VAL A 129 3.16 19.71 7.18
N ARG A 130 2.45 20.56 7.94
CA ARG A 130 2.88 21.93 8.28
C ARG A 130 4.20 21.99 9.05
N LYS A 131 4.57 20.93 9.77
CA LYS A 131 5.84 20.86 10.53
C LYS A 131 7.02 20.41 9.67
N ILE A 132 6.77 19.86 8.49
CA ILE A 132 7.84 19.41 7.59
C ILE A 132 8.40 20.63 6.85
N ASN A 133 9.74 20.76 6.81
CA ASN A 133 10.40 21.85 6.10
C ASN A 133 9.92 21.93 4.63
N PRO A 134 9.41 23.09 4.16
CA PRO A 134 8.96 23.29 2.78
C PRO A 134 9.98 22.92 1.70
N THR A 135 11.28 23.00 1.98
CA THR A 135 12.34 22.60 1.04
C THR A 135 12.34 21.11 0.73
N ASN A 136 11.72 20.30 1.58
CA ASN A 136 11.58 18.85 1.36
C ASN A 136 10.48 18.52 0.35
N PHE A 137 9.70 19.49 -0.12
CA PHE A 137 8.70 19.29 -1.15
C PHE A 137 9.21 19.70 -2.53
N VAL A 138 8.80 18.96 -3.56
CA VAL A 138 9.01 19.36 -4.95
C VAL A 138 8.25 20.65 -5.20
N ARG A 139 8.95 21.67 -5.70
CA ARG A 139 8.39 22.94 -6.12
C ARG A 139 7.97 22.90 -7.58
#